data_AF-A0A7Y2F336-F1
#
_entry.id   AF-A0A7Y2F336-F1
#
_cell.length_a   1.000
_cell.length_b   1.000
_cell.length_c   1.000
_cell.angle_alpha   90.00
_cell.angle_beta   90.00
_cell.angle_gamma   90.00
#
_symmetry.space_group_name_H-M   'P 1'
#
loop_
_entity.id
_entity.type
_entity.pdbx_description
1 polymer ?
#
loop_
_entity_poly.entity_id
_entity_poly.type
_entity_poly.pdbx_seq_one_letter_code
_entity_poly.pdbx_strand_id
1 'polypeptide(L)'
;FAGAKNSLLIIRDGKIQKVRGDRASIGDIHILEDGFTNHEFKLEKTDSLYMFTDGIIDQFGGPNDKKLMNRRFYDILESNHEYSMSLQHECLQNELDSWKGTAEQVDDILVIGFRVDFEHINIMKRFREDSHMNAMFYPKAS
;
A
#
# COMPACT_ATOMS: atom_id res chain seq x y z
N PHE A 1 -7.17 8.65 -0.43
CA PHE A 1 -6.47 8.04 -1.56
C PHE A 1 -7.10 8.54 -2.85
N ALA A 2 -6.31 9.07 -3.78
CA ALA A 2 -6.73 9.31 -5.16
C ALA A 2 -5.68 8.68 -6.06
N GLY A 3 -6.11 8.01 -7.12
CA GLY A 3 -5.22 7.24 -7.99
C GLY A 3 -5.65 7.31 -9.44
N ALA A 4 -4.67 7.44 -10.34
CA ALA A 4 -4.84 7.37 -11.78
C ALA A 4 -4.41 5.99 -12.28
N LYS A 5 -5.34 5.20 -12.83
CA LYS A 5 -5.18 3.80 -13.30
C LYS A 5 -4.69 2.77 -12.28
N ASN A 6 -4.16 3.20 -11.14
CA ASN A 6 -3.65 2.35 -10.08
C ASN A 6 -4.64 2.31 -8.91
N SER A 7 -4.71 1.14 -8.29
CA SER A 7 -5.58 0.91 -7.13
C SER A 7 -4.75 0.75 -5.87
N LEU A 8 -5.35 1.13 -4.75
CA LEU A 8 -4.84 0.78 -3.43
C LEU A 8 -5.43 -0.56 -3.02
N LEU A 9 -4.58 -1.49 -2.57
CA LEU A 9 -5.00 -2.71 -1.90
C LEU A 9 -4.96 -2.50 -0.39
N ILE A 10 -5.96 -3.02 0.30
CA ILE A 10 -6.04 -3.08 1.75
C ILE A 10 -6.24 -4.54 2.12
N ILE A 11 -5.32 -5.12 2.88
CA ILE A 11 -5.50 -6.44 3.47
C ILE A 11 -6.03 -6.23 4.88
N ARG A 12 -7.26 -6.66 5.10
CA ARG A 12 -7.95 -6.63 6.40
C ARG A 12 -8.44 -8.04 6.71
N ASP A 13 -8.11 -8.55 7.88
CA ASP A 13 -8.49 -9.89 8.35
C ASP A 13 -8.16 -11.00 7.32
N GLY A 14 -6.97 -10.91 6.71
CA GLY A 14 -6.49 -11.86 5.70
C GLY A 14 -7.22 -11.81 4.36
N LYS A 15 -7.98 -10.73 4.07
CA LYS A 15 -8.68 -10.54 2.81
C LYS A 15 -8.31 -9.23 2.13
N ILE A 16 -8.01 -9.30 0.84
CA ILE A 16 -7.79 -8.12 0.00
C ILE A 16 -9.11 -7.42 -0.31
N GLN A 17 -9.14 -6.13 0.01
CA GLN A 17 -10.10 -5.15 -0.44
C GLN A 17 -9.40 -4.19 -1.40
N LYS A 18 -10.05 -3.85 -2.52
CA LYS A 18 -9.47 -3.00 -3.56
C LYS A 18 -10.20 -1.67 -3.63
N VAL A 19 -9.51 -0.58 -3.30
CA VAL A 19 -9.96 0.79 -3.57
C VAL A 19 -9.49 1.16 -4.97
N ARG A 20 -10.41 1.14 -5.93
CA ARG A 20 -10.10 1.42 -7.34
C ARG A 20 -9.84 2.90 -7.53
N GLY A 21 -8.69 3.25 -8.11
CA GLY A 21 -8.49 4.57 -8.67
C GLY A 21 -9.29 4.76 -9.96
N ASP A 22 -9.33 5.99 -10.45
CA ASP A 22 -10.01 6.33 -11.70
C ASP A 22 -9.29 5.68 -12.89
N ARG A 23 -10.07 5.41 -13.94
CA ARG A 23 -9.53 4.77 -15.16
C ARG A 23 -8.74 5.73 -16.05
N ALA A 24 -8.88 7.03 -15.80
CA ALA A 24 -8.16 8.08 -16.50
C ALA A 24 -6.68 8.09 -16.11
N SER A 25 -5.82 8.36 -17.09
CA SER A 25 -4.41 8.69 -16.85
C SER A 25 -4.27 10.13 -16.37
N ILE A 26 -3.13 10.41 -15.74
CA ILE A 26 -2.66 11.80 -15.60
C ILE A 26 -2.45 12.36 -17.01
N GLY A 27 -3.16 13.44 -17.35
CA GLY A 27 -3.16 14.03 -18.68
C GLY A 27 -4.40 13.74 -19.53
N ASP A 28 -5.31 12.86 -19.09
CA ASP A 28 -6.60 12.63 -19.74
C ASP A 28 -7.60 13.74 -19.34
N ILE A 29 -7.32 14.97 -19.75
CA ILE A 29 -8.03 16.21 -19.35
C ILE A 29 -9.52 16.16 -19.71
N HIS A 30 -9.90 15.36 -20.72
CA HIS A 30 -11.28 15.23 -21.19
C HIS A 30 -12.11 14.17 -20.44
N ILE A 31 -11.50 13.33 -19.61
CA ILE A 31 -12.19 12.22 -18.93
C ILE A 31 -12.61 12.59 -17.51
N LEU A 32 -11.90 13.53 -16.88
CA LEU A 32 -12.14 13.94 -15.49
C LEU A 32 -12.29 15.47 -15.42
N GLU A 33 -13.50 15.97 -15.72
CA GLU A 33 -13.80 17.40 -15.60
C GLU A 33 -13.63 17.91 -14.16
N ASP A 34 -13.95 17.08 -13.16
CA ASP A 34 -13.85 17.39 -11.72
C ASP A 34 -12.55 16.87 -11.07
N GLY A 35 -11.60 16.37 -11.86
CA GLY A 35 -10.36 15.75 -11.36
C GLY A 35 -10.53 14.31 -10.83
N PHE A 36 -9.51 13.81 -10.15
CA PHE A 36 -9.50 12.44 -9.61
C PHE A 36 -10.37 12.31 -8.35
N THR A 37 -11.06 11.18 -8.23
CA THR A 37 -11.91 10.84 -7.09
C THR A 37 -11.07 10.65 -5.83
N ASN A 38 -11.37 11.43 -4.79
CA ASN A 38 -10.80 11.23 -3.46
C ASN A 38 -11.60 10.17 -2.69
N HIS A 39 -10.92 9.07 -2.35
CA HIS A 39 -11.45 8.03 -1.48
C HIS A 39 -10.98 8.23 -0.04
N GLU A 40 -11.93 8.35 0.88
CA GLU A 40 -11.70 8.38 2.31
C GLU A 40 -12.24 7.10 2.95
N PHE A 41 -11.47 6.52 3.87
CA PHE A 41 -11.85 5.32 4.59
C PHE A 41 -11.15 5.27 5.94
N LYS A 42 -11.77 4.58 6.89
CA LYS A 42 -11.22 4.38 8.22
C LYS A 42 -10.26 3.20 8.20
N LEU A 43 -9.05 3.44 8.70
CA LEU A 43 -8.05 2.40 8.91
C LEU A 43 -8.29 1.65 10.22
N GLU A 44 -7.97 0.37 10.20
CA GLU A 44 -7.98 -0.54 11.35
C GLU A 44 -6.55 -0.97 11.70
N LYS A 45 -6.34 -1.39 12.95
CA LYS A 45 -5.00 -1.77 13.44
C LYS A 45 -4.38 -2.94 12.67
N THR A 46 -5.22 -3.80 12.10
CA THR A 46 -4.82 -4.99 11.35
C THR A 46 -4.59 -4.70 9.86
N ASP A 47 -4.87 -3.48 9.38
CA ASP A 47 -4.76 -3.15 7.96
C ASP A 47 -3.31 -3.13 7.49
N SER A 48 -3.08 -3.80 6.37
CA SER A 48 -1.86 -3.65 5.57
C SER A 48 -2.21 -3.05 4.21
N LEU A 49 -1.53 -1.99 3.81
CA LEU A 49 -1.84 -1.25 2.60
C LEU A 49 -0.76 -1.48 1.55
N TYR A 50 -1.16 -1.71 0.29
CA TYR A 50 -0.23 -1.89 -0.83
C TYR A 50 -0.62 -1.06 -2.05
N MET A 51 0.38 -0.49 -2.70
CA MET A 51 0.31 0.09 -4.03
C MET A 51 1.41 -0.52 -4.88
N PHE A 52 1.16 -0.72 -6.16
CA PHE A 52 2.11 -1.38 -7.05
C PHE A 52 1.92 -0.94 -8.51
N THR A 53 2.97 -1.10 -9.32
CA THR A 53 2.92 -0.94 -10.79
C THR A 53 2.59 -2.26 -11.48
N ASP A 54 2.10 -2.19 -12.72
CA ASP A 54 1.77 -3.36 -13.54
C ASP A 54 2.96 -4.28 -13.82
N GLY A 55 4.19 -3.77 -13.83
CA GLY A 55 5.39 -4.58 -14.02
C GLY A 55 5.46 -5.85 -13.16
N ILE A 56 4.98 -5.82 -11.90
CA ILE A 56 5.02 -7.03 -11.05
C ILE A 56 4.06 -8.13 -11.54
N ILE A 57 2.87 -7.76 -11.97
CA ILE A 57 1.87 -8.72 -12.44
C ILE A 57 2.16 -9.17 -13.87
N ASP A 58 2.92 -8.37 -14.61
CA ASP A 58 3.34 -8.64 -15.99
C ASP A 58 4.64 -9.45 -16.07
N GLN A 59 5.34 -9.67 -14.94
CA GLN A 59 6.53 -10.53 -14.89
C GLN A 59 6.22 -11.95 -15.36
N PHE A 60 6.94 -12.39 -16.40
CA PHE A 60 6.92 -13.77 -16.90
C PHE A 60 7.75 -14.71 -16.03
N GLY A 61 7.33 -15.97 -15.96
CA GLY A 61 8.03 -17.00 -15.21
C GLY A 61 7.23 -18.27 -14.99
N GLY A 62 7.70 -19.06 -14.03
CA GLY A 62 7.14 -20.36 -13.65
C GLY A 62 7.33 -21.45 -14.71
N PRO A 63 6.82 -22.66 -14.46
CA PRO A 63 7.10 -23.83 -15.30
C PRO A 63 6.58 -23.74 -16.75
N ASN A 64 5.64 -22.81 -17.01
CA ASN A 64 4.97 -22.68 -18.29
C ASN A 64 5.17 -21.30 -18.93
N ASP A 65 6.15 -20.53 -18.44
CA ASP A 65 6.48 -19.18 -18.93
C ASP A 65 5.25 -18.26 -19.07
N LYS A 66 4.56 -18.05 -17.94
CA LYS A 66 3.34 -17.23 -17.86
C LYS A 66 3.57 -15.98 -17.03
N LYS A 67 2.75 -14.96 -17.27
CA LYS A 67 2.66 -13.78 -16.38
C LYS A 67 2.25 -14.20 -14.97
N LEU A 68 2.79 -13.52 -13.95
CA LEU A 68 2.44 -13.72 -12.54
C LEU A 68 0.94 -13.49 -12.32
N MET A 69 0.39 -12.44 -12.93
CA MET A 69 -0.99 -12.00 -12.86
C MET A 69 -1.44 -11.59 -11.44
N ASN A 70 -2.50 -10.78 -11.38
CA ASN A 70 -3.04 -10.29 -10.11
C ASN A 70 -3.34 -11.40 -9.10
N ARG A 71 -3.92 -12.53 -9.54
CA ARG A 71 -4.35 -13.60 -8.62
C ARG A 71 -3.19 -14.12 -7.76
N ARG A 72 -2.08 -14.51 -8.38
CA ARG A 72 -0.93 -15.05 -7.64
C ARG A 72 -0.27 -13.99 -6.79
N PHE A 73 -0.11 -12.77 -7.31
CA PHE A 73 0.43 -11.66 -6.52
C PHE A 73 -0.42 -11.41 -5.26
N TYR A 74 -1.74 -11.43 -5.39
CA TYR A 74 -2.68 -11.26 -4.28
C TYR A 74 -2.60 -12.42 -3.29
N ASP A 75 -2.50 -13.66 -3.78
CA ASP A 75 -2.31 -14.85 -2.92
C ASP A 75 -1.00 -14.75 -2.11
N ILE A 76 0.09 -14.23 -2.69
CA ILE A 76 1.37 -13.99 -1.98
C ILE A 76 1.17 -12.97 -0.86
N LEU A 77 0.51 -11.84 -1.14
CA LEU A 77 0.28 -10.83 -0.11
C LEU A 77 -0.65 -11.34 1.01
N GLU A 78 -1.75 -12.04 0.66
CA GLU A 78 -2.69 -12.60 1.63
C GLU A 78 -2.04 -13.68 2.50
N SER A 79 -1.24 -14.59 1.94
CA SER A 79 -0.61 -15.66 2.71
C SER A 79 0.44 -15.17 3.71
N ASN A 80 1.03 -14.00 3.45
CA ASN A 80 2.09 -13.43 4.29
C ASN A 80 1.60 -12.27 5.18
N HIS A 81 0.30 -11.93 5.12
CA HIS A 81 -0.23 -10.72 5.75
C HIS A 81 -0.10 -10.69 7.28
N GLU A 82 0.21 -11.77 7.99
CA GLU A 82 0.39 -11.70 9.46
C GLU A 82 1.82 -11.30 9.84
N TYR A 83 2.79 -11.45 8.93
CA TYR A 83 4.18 -11.15 9.21
C TYR A 83 4.45 -9.65 9.35
N SER A 84 5.64 -9.30 9.87
CA SER A 84 6.12 -7.91 9.87
C SER A 84 6.31 -7.41 8.43
N MET A 85 6.23 -6.10 8.20
CA MET A 85 6.39 -5.54 6.85
C MET A 85 7.73 -5.93 6.21
N SER A 86 8.81 -6.05 7.00
CA SER A 86 10.11 -6.51 6.53
C SER A 86 10.09 -7.97 6.07
N LEU A 87 9.50 -8.87 6.86
CA LEU A 87 9.37 -10.27 6.48
C LEU A 87 8.45 -10.45 5.27
N GLN A 88 7.38 -9.67 5.17
CA GLN A 88 6.52 -9.68 3.99
C GLN A 88 7.25 -9.25 2.72
N HIS A 89 8.10 -8.24 2.82
CA HIS A 89 8.98 -7.82 1.72
C HIS A 89 9.90 -8.97 1.29
N GLU A 90 10.55 -9.65 2.25
CA GLU A 90 11.41 -10.81 1.95
C GLU A 90 10.62 -11.96 1.30
N CYS A 91 9.45 -12.30 1.84
CA CYS A 91 8.57 -13.33 1.26
C CYS A 91 8.16 -12.97 -0.17
N LEU A 92 7.73 -11.73 -0.41
CA LEU A 92 7.36 -11.28 -1.75
C LEU A 92 8.54 -11.33 -2.72
N GLN A 93 9.72 -10.88 -2.30
CA GLN A 93 10.93 -10.90 -3.12
C GLN A 93 11.33 -12.33 -3.48
N ASN A 94 11.33 -13.25 -2.50
CA ASN A 94 11.65 -14.65 -2.72
C ASN A 94 10.66 -15.35 -3.67
N GLU A 95 9.36 -15.08 -3.51
CA GLU A 95 8.32 -15.61 -4.42
C GLU A 95 8.46 -15.04 -5.83
N LEU A 96 8.77 -13.75 -5.97
CA LEU A 96 9.00 -13.11 -7.27
C LEU A 96 10.25 -13.67 -7.97
N ASP A 97 11.36 -13.83 -7.24
CA ASP A 97 12.60 -14.40 -7.78
C ASP A 97 12.43 -15.87 -8.15
N SER A 98 11.72 -16.64 -7.32
CA SER A 98 11.37 -18.03 -7.63
C SER A 98 10.46 -18.12 -8.87
N TRP A 99 9.48 -17.23 -8.99
CA TRP A 99 8.60 -17.17 -10.15
C TRP A 99 9.38 -16.83 -11.42
N LYS A 100 10.12 -15.71 -11.41
CA LYS A 100 10.93 -15.25 -12.54
C LYS A 100 11.94 -16.31 -12.97
N GLY A 101 12.61 -16.96 -12.01
CA GLY A 101 13.68 -17.92 -12.30
C GLY A 101 14.77 -17.27 -13.15
N THR A 102 14.97 -17.78 -14.36
CA THR A 102 15.93 -17.23 -15.33
C THR A 102 15.31 -16.28 -16.36
N ALA A 103 13.99 -16.03 -16.29
CA ALA A 103 13.34 -15.10 -17.18
C ALA A 103 13.84 -13.67 -16.92
N GLU A 104 13.92 -12.86 -17.97
CA GLU A 104 14.25 -11.45 -17.82
C GLU A 104 13.07 -10.67 -17.24
N GLN A 105 13.39 -9.55 -16.58
CA GLN A 105 12.37 -8.60 -16.16
C GLN A 105 11.88 -7.81 -17.37
N VAL A 106 10.57 -7.74 -17.56
CA VAL A 106 9.96 -7.16 -18.77
C VAL A 106 9.58 -5.69 -18.64
N ASP A 107 9.46 -5.19 -17.41
CA ASP A 107 9.04 -3.82 -17.11
C ASP A 107 9.50 -3.40 -15.70
N ASP A 108 9.39 -2.11 -15.36
CA ASP A 108 9.74 -1.59 -14.04
C ASP A 108 8.77 -2.08 -12.95
N ILE A 109 9.33 -2.72 -11.91
CA ILE A 109 8.59 -3.25 -10.78
C ILE A 109 8.71 -2.30 -9.58
N LEU A 110 7.58 -1.79 -9.11
CA LEU A 110 7.48 -1.07 -7.84
C LEU A 110 6.33 -1.66 -7.01
N VAL A 111 6.62 -1.98 -5.75
CA VAL A 111 5.62 -2.32 -4.73
C VAL A 111 5.94 -1.54 -3.48
N ILE A 112 4.94 -0.84 -2.96
CA ILE A 112 5.01 -0.12 -1.68
C ILE A 112 3.98 -0.75 -0.75
N GLY A 113 4.45 -1.30 0.35
CA GLY A 113 3.62 -1.83 1.42
C GLY A 113 3.84 -1.07 2.72
N PHE A 114 2.78 -0.78 3.48
CA PHE A 114 2.91 -0.16 4.81
C PHE A 114 1.76 -0.51 5.76
N ARG A 115 2.04 -0.34 7.06
CA ARG A 115 1.07 -0.37 8.15
C ARG A 115 1.14 0.92 8.94
N VAL A 116 0.01 1.30 9.52
CA VAL A 116 -0.04 2.45 10.41
C VAL A 116 0.21 1.99 11.84
N ASP A 117 1.15 2.65 12.51
CA ASP A 117 1.40 2.43 13.93
C ASP A 117 0.42 3.25 14.78
N PHE A 118 -0.66 2.59 15.19
CA PHE A 118 -1.69 3.23 16.01
C PHE A 118 -1.25 3.52 17.44
N GLU A 119 -0.30 2.77 18.00
CA GLU A 119 0.16 2.99 19.38
C GLU A 119 0.92 4.31 19.48
N HIS A 120 1.86 4.55 18.57
CA HIS A 120 2.57 5.82 18.51
C HIS A 120 1.63 7.00 18.20
N ILE A 121 0.64 6.83 17.32
CA ILE A 121 -0.35 7.87 17.05
C ILE A 121 -1.14 8.22 18.31
N ASN A 122 -1.56 7.22 19.10
CA ASN A 122 -2.31 7.45 20.32
C ASN A 122 -1.46 8.17 21.38
N ILE A 123 -0.19 7.81 21.52
CA ILE A 123 0.76 8.50 22.40
C ILE A 123 0.89 9.99 21.99
N MET A 124 1.10 10.26 20.69
CA MET A 124 1.24 11.62 20.17
C MET A 124 -0.04 12.47 20.28
N LYS A 125 -1.22 11.83 20.30
CA LYS A 125 -2.49 12.53 20.55
C LYS A 125 -2.63 12.94 22.02
N ARG A 126 -2.32 12.04 22.96
CA ARG A 126 -2.33 12.34 24.40
C ARG A 126 -1.39 13.50 24.74
N PHE A 127 -0.16 13.49 24.23
CA PHE A 127 0.77 14.61 24.46
C PHE A 127 0.26 15.96 23.94
N ARG A 128 -0.44 15.99 22.81
CA ARG A 128 -1.06 17.22 22.28
C ARG A 128 -2.21 17.70 23.17
N GLU A 129 -3.05 16.79 23.65
CA GLU A 129 -4.14 17.12 24.57
C GLU A 129 -3.61 17.65 25.92
N ASP A 130 -2.56 17.04 26.47
CA ASP A 130 -1.93 17.46 27.73
C ASP A 130 -1.17 18.81 27.60
N SER A 131 -0.58 19.10 26.44
CA SER A 131 0.10 20.39 26.19
C SER A 131 -0.88 21.55 25.97
N HIS A 132 -2.12 21.29 25.56
CA HIS A 132 -3.20 22.29 25.62
C HIS A 132 -3.65 22.60 27.05
N MET A 133 -3.44 21.70 28.03
CA MET A 133 -3.64 22.00 29.46
C MET A 133 -2.45 22.75 30.10
N ASN A 134 -1.22 22.56 29.61
CA ASN A 134 -0.03 23.22 30.16
C ASN A 134 0.27 24.62 29.59
N ALA A 135 -0.48 25.10 28.60
CA ALA A 135 -0.30 26.45 28.04
C ALA A 135 -0.71 27.60 28.99
N MET A 136 -1.17 27.31 30.22
CA MET A 136 -1.46 28.34 31.25
C MET A 136 -0.26 28.73 32.12
N PHE A 137 0.92 28.11 31.96
CA PHE A 137 2.09 28.43 32.78
C PHE A 137 3.37 28.56 31.96
N TYR A 138 3.51 29.67 31.23
CA TYR A 138 4.82 30.21 30.89
C TYR A 138 4.95 31.63 31.47
N PRO A 139 5.86 31.88 32.44
CA PRO A 139 6.18 33.24 32.83
C PRO A 139 6.95 33.90 31.69
N LYS A 140 6.53 35.11 31.30
CA LYS A 140 7.27 35.95 30.37
C LYS A 140 8.67 36.19 30.92
N ALA A 141 9.69 35.78 30.18
CA ALA A 141 11.06 36.22 30.42
C ALA A 141 11.26 37.61 29.79
N SER A 142 11.84 38.50 30.59
CA SER A 142 12.25 39.88 30.31
C SER A 142 13.41 39.98 29.33
#